data_AF-A0A840F009-F1
#
_entry.id   AF-A0A840F009-F1
#
_cell.length_a   1.000
_cell.length_b   1.000
_cell.length_c   1.000
_cell.angle_alpha   90.00
_cell.angle_beta   90.00
_cell.angle_gamma   90.00
#
_symmetry.space_group_name_H-M   'P 1'
#
loop_
_entity.id
_entity.type
_entity.pdbx_description
1 polymer ?
#
loop_
_entity_poly.entity_id
_entity_poly.type
_entity_poly.pdbx_seq_one_letter_code
_entity_poly.pdbx_strand_id
1 'polypeptide(L)'
;MSAPGQRQSPFPIVMRGYDRDQVTDHIRRLDAELQMMTADRDSAHASADELHDRLERTRAQVHDLQREVDTLSVPPTTVAGMSERVSRMLQLATDEAAELRANARDEADETLSVARQSAQQERSDAAAEAERTKELAQEHADSLITDAEKRAAEVDEKAEKARREAEQTLADARRRAQEIIDDAEAEGARLRGAAHSVAMNRLARSRELAGAAHDAHGQILDHLDALRQHLADLPAALALSGDEKDLVAQTDTDDLEILNRTLTGRDRFTSGDAGEPTNAAEATDVLDAVDDEYTSDDYAEDRFGGLDESIAGRGSATA
;
A
#
# COMPACT_ATOMS: atom_id res chain seq x y z
N MET A 1 86.90 -56.72 55.86
CA MET A 1 85.84 -56.32 56.81
C MET A 1 84.49 -56.48 56.14
N SER A 2 83.70 -57.47 56.56
CA SER A 2 82.23 -57.37 56.69
C SER A 2 81.69 -58.68 57.30
N ALA A 3 81.14 -58.49 58.50
CA ALA A 3 80.30 -59.30 59.37
C ALA A 3 80.18 -60.84 59.20
N PRO A 4 80.37 -61.63 60.29
CA PRO A 4 79.79 -62.96 60.37
C PRO A 4 78.27 -62.81 60.46
N GLY A 5 77.56 -63.16 59.40
CA GLY A 5 76.10 -63.18 59.39
C GLY A 5 75.59 -64.06 60.54
N GLN A 6 74.79 -63.46 61.43
CA GLN A 6 74.02 -64.21 62.43
C GLN A 6 73.37 -65.42 61.75
N ARG A 7 73.76 -66.63 62.17
CA ARG A 7 72.95 -67.83 61.92
C ARG A 7 71.72 -67.74 62.81
N GLN A 8 70.75 -66.92 62.39
CA GLN A 8 69.39 -67.03 62.93
C GLN A 8 68.91 -68.43 62.57
N SER A 9 68.82 -69.32 63.56
CA SER A 9 68.22 -70.63 63.33
C SER A 9 66.78 -70.40 62.85
N PRO A 10 66.35 -70.99 61.72
CA PRO A 10 65.00 -70.80 61.19
C PRO A 10 63.93 -71.43 62.09
N PHE A 11 64.34 -72.03 63.21
CA PHE A 11 63.50 -72.76 64.14
C PHE A 11 63.45 -72.06 65.51
N PRO A 12 62.26 -71.71 66.02
CA PRO A 12 62.12 -71.26 67.40
C PRO A 12 62.41 -72.39 68.39
N ILE A 13 63.01 -72.03 69.53
CA ILE A 13 63.42 -72.95 70.59
C ILE A 13 62.36 -72.94 71.70
N VAL A 14 61.79 -74.09 72.02
CA VAL A 14 60.79 -74.27 73.10
C VAL A 14 61.46 -75.03 74.25
N MET A 15 61.50 -74.47 75.47
CA MET A 15 62.09 -74.87 76.79
C MET A 15 63.27 -75.87 76.87
N ARG A 16 63.42 -76.84 75.96
CA ARG A 16 64.49 -77.83 75.84
C ARG A 16 64.70 -78.39 74.42
N GLY A 17 64.44 -77.63 73.35
CA GLY A 17 64.77 -78.05 71.98
C GLY A 17 64.07 -77.24 70.88
N TYR A 18 64.34 -77.57 69.62
CA TYR A 18 63.60 -77.01 68.48
C TYR A 18 62.16 -77.57 68.43
N ASP A 19 61.22 -76.74 67.96
CA ASP A 19 59.85 -77.17 67.68
C ASP A 19 59.85 -78.25 66.58
N ARG A 20 59.43 -79.48 66.95
CA ARG A 20 59.45 -80.65 66.06
C ARG A 20 58.54 -80.49 64.86
N ASP A 21 57.39 -79.82 65.01
CA ASP A 21 56.43 -79.66 63.92
C ASP A 21 56.97 -78.65 62.91
N GLN A 22 57.55 -77.53 63.37
CA GLN A 22 58.18 -76.54 62.50
C GLN A 22 59.43 -77.07 61.79
N VAL A 23 60.25 -77.89 62.47
CA VAL A 23 61.39 -78.57 61.84
C VAL A 23 60.91 -79.54 60.77
N THR A 24 59.85 -80.31 61.05
CA THR A 24 59.27 -81.25 60.08
C THR A 24 58.70 -80.51 58.86
N ASP A 25 58.02 -79.39 59.05
CA ASP A 25 57.48 -78.59 57.95
C ASP A 25 58.58 -77.92 57.12
N HIS A 26 59.69 -77.50 57.73
CA HIS A 26 60.83 -76.98 56.98
C HIS A 26 61.58 -78.08 56.21
N ILE A 27 61.75 -79.27 56.79
CA ILE A 27 62.32 -80.42 56.07
C ILE A 27 61.43 -80.78 54.89
N ARG A 28 60.10 -80.81 55.06
CA ARG A 28 59.15 -81.04 53.95
C ARG A 28 59.27 -79.98 52.85
N ARG A 29 59.43 -78.71 53.20
CA ARG A 29 59.67 -77.64 52.22
C ARG A 29 60.99 -77.82 51.49
N LEU A 30 62.08 -78.12 52.21
CA LEU A 30 63.38 -78.38 51.59
C LEU A 30 63.36 -79.62 50.68
N ASP A 31 62.67 -80.69 51.08
CA ASP A 31 62.49 -81.88 50.25
C ASP A 31 61.70 -81.55 48.98
N ALA A 32 60.65 -80.72 49.09
CA ALA A 32 59.89 -80.24 47.93
C ALA A 32 60.74 -79.33 47.01
N GLU A 33 61.55 -78.44 47.58
CA GLU A 33 62.49 -77.58 46.84
C GLU A 33 63.57 -78.42 46.14
N LEU A 34 64.13 -79.44 46.80
CA LEU A 34 65.11 -80.36 46.20
C LEU A 34 64.49 -81.21 45.09
N GLN A 35 63.25 -81.67 45.26
CA GLN A 35 62.52 -82.38 44.20
C GLN A 35 62.25 -81.47 43.01
N MET A 36 61.85 -80.21 43.25
CA MET A 36 61.67 -79.22 42.20
C MET A 36 62.98 -78.92 41.47
N MET A 37 64.09 -78.67 42.19
CA MET A 37 65.40 -78.46 41.58
C MET A 37 65.90 -79.68 40.81
N THR A 38 65.62 -80.88 41.31
CA THR A 38 65.98 -82.13 40.61
C THR A 38 65.16 -82.27 39.33
N ALA A 39 63.85 -81.99 39.37
CA ALA A 39 62.99 -81.99 38.19
C ALA A 39 63.41 -80.92 37.17
N ASP A 40 63.73 -79.71 37.63
CA ASP A 40 64.24 -78.62 36.78
C ASP A 40 65.59 -78.99 36.14
N ARG A 41 66.49 -79.59 36.92
CA ARG A 41 67.79 -80.08 36.43
C ARG A 41 67.60 -81.17 35.37
N ASP A 42 66.72 -82.14 35.63
CA ASP A 42 66.48 -83.24 34.71
C ASP A 42 65.79 -82.73 33.42
N SER A 43 64.89 -81.77 33.53
CA SER A 43 64.30 -81.06 32.38
C SER A 43 65.35 -80.28 31.58
N ALA A 44 66.30 -79.63 32.28
CA ALA A 44 67.39 -78.90 31.63
C ALA A 44 68.36 -79.85 30.92
N HIS A 45 68.68 -81.00 31.51
CA HIS A 45 69.49 -82.04 30.86
C HIS A 45 68.79 -82.63 29.64
N ALA A 46 67.51 -82.98 29.74
CA ALA A 46 66.74 -83.46 28.60
C ALA A 46 66.71 -82.44 27.45
N SER A 47 66.55 -81.15 27.77
CA SER A 47 66.61 -80.06 26.78
C SER A 47 68.01 -79.91 26.16
N ALA A 48 69.06 -80.09 26.97
CA ALA A 48 70.44 -80.04 26.49
C ALA A 48 70.77 -81.20 25.54
N ASP A 49 70.30 -82.41 25.85
CA ASP A 49 70.46 -83.59 25.01
C ASP A 49 69.69 -83.43 23.69
N GLU A 50 68.45 -82.92 23.72
CA GLU A 50 67.67 -82.64 22.50
C GLU A 50 68.36 -81.60 21.60
N LEU A 51 68.88 -80.53 22.19
CA LEU A 51 69.64 -79.51 21.48
C LEU A 51 70.93 -80.09 20.89
N HIS A 52 71.62 -80.96 21.62
CA HIS A 52 72.82 -81.64 21.15
C HIS A 52 72.51 -82.50 19.92
N ASP A 53 71.47 -83.33 19.99
CA ASP A 53 71.05 -84.17 18.86
C ASP A 53 70.64 -83.33 17.65
N ARG A 54 69.96 -82.19 17.87
CA ARG A 54 69.60 -81.27 16.79
C ARG A 54 70.84 -80.64 16.15
N LEU A 55 71.84 -80.27 16.96
CA LEU A 55 73.12 -79.75 16.47
C LEU A 55 73.87 -80.79 15.65
N GLU A 56 73.97 -82.03 16.12
CA GLU A 56 74.63 -83.10 15.38
C GLU A 56 73.92 -83.42 14.06
N ARG A 57 72.58 -83.48 14.06
CA ARG A 57 71.78 -83.62 12.83
C ARG A 57 72.03 -82.48 11.85
N THR A 58 72.06 -81.24 12.33
CA THR A 58 72.31 -80.06 11.49
C THR A 58 73.74 -80.05 10.95
N ARG A 59 74.73 -80.44 11.77
CA ARG A 59 76.13 -80.56 11.36
C ARG A 59 76.31 -81.62 10.29
N ALA A 60 75.67 -82.79 10.44
CA ALA A 60 75.68 -83.82 9.42
C ALA A 60 75.06 -83.30 8.10
N GLN A 61 73.93 -82.62 8.18
CA GLN A 61 73.27 -82.04 7.01
C GLN A 61 74.14 -80.98 6.31
N VAL A 62 74.79 -80.09 7.06
CA VAL A 62 75.72 -79.10 6.49
C VAL A 62 76.90 -79.80 5.82
N HIS A 63 77.46 -80.84 6.45
CA HIS A 63 78.56 -81.60 5.87
C HIS A 63 78.15 -82.28 4.55
N ASP A 64 76.95 -82.85 4.50
CA ASP A 64 76.46 -83.49 3.28
C ASP A 64 76.18 -82.48 2.16
N LEU A 65 75.57 -81.33 2.50
CA LEU A 65 75.39 -80.21 1.57
C LEU A 65 76.74 -79.66 1.06
N GLN A 66 77.75 -79.56 1.93
CA GLN A 66 79.10 -79.13 1.53
C GLN A 66 79.74 -80.11 0.54
N ARG A 67 79.64 -81.42 0.78
CA ARG A 67 80.11 -82.44 -0.18
C ARG A 67 79.39 -82.34 -1.53
N GLU A 68 78.08 -82.11 -1.50
CA GLU A 68 77.27 -81.94 -2.70
C GLU A 68 77.70 -80.69 -3.49
N VAL A 69 77.91 -79.56 -2.80
CA VAL A 69 78.41 -78.32 -3.40
C VAL A 69 79.80 -78.48 -3.97
N ASP A 70 80.71 -79.16 -3.27
CA ASP A 70 82.07 -79.43 -3.77
C ASP A 70 82.04 -80.29 -5.04
N THR A 71 81.18 -81.32 -5.05
CA THR A 71 80.94 -82.17 -6.23
C THR A 71 80.37 -81.36 -7.40
N LEU A 72 79.49 -80.41 -7.10
CA LEU A 72 78.87 -79.51 -8.07
C LEU A 72 79.77 -78.33 -8.48
N SER A 73 80.81 -77.98 -7.74
CA SER A 73 81.70 -76.84 -8.05
C SER A 73 82.82 -77.22 -9.01
N VAL A 74 83.23 -78.50 -9.03
CA VAL A 74 84.19 -79.02 -10.00
C VAL A 74 83.52 -79.11 -11.39
N PRO A 75 84.21 -78.75 -12.49
CA PRO A 75 83.70 -78.95 -13.84
C PRO A 75 83.36 -80.43 -14.07
N PRO A 76 82.13 -80.77 -14.52
CA PRO A 76 81.73 -82.17 -14.66
C PRO A 76 82.58 -82.84 -15.74
N THR A 77 83.36 -83.84 -15.35
CA THR A 77 84.21 -84.62 -16.25
C THR A 77 83.50 -85.86 -16.81
N THR A 78 82.25 -86.10 -16.40
CA THR A 78 81.43 -87.25 -16.80
C THR A 78 80.06 -86.81 -17.35
N VAL A 79 79.49 -87.59 -18.26
CA VAL A 79 78.17 -87.35 -18.87
C VAL A 79 77.03 -87.42 -17.83
N ALA A 80 77.17 -88.27 -16.82
CA ALA A 80 76.22 -88.37 -15.71
C ALA A 80 76.17 -87.08 -14.87
N GLY A 81 77.33 -86.51 -14.50
CA GLY A 81 77.39 -85.26 -13.72
C GLY A 81 76.88 -84.04 -14.49
N MET A 82 77.06 -84.01 -15.82
CA MET A 82 76.43 -83.00 -16.68
C MET A 82 74.90 -83.11 -16.67
N SER A 83 74.36 -84.32 -16.77
CA SER A 83 72.90 -84.57 -16.77
C SER A 83 72.26 -84.22 -15.43
N GLU A 84 72.92 -84.53 -14.31
CA GLU A 84 72.46 -84.21 -12.96
C GLU A 84 72.43 -82.70 -12.70
N ARG A 85 73.43 -81.95 -13.17
CA ARG A 85 73.44 -80.48 -13.10
C ARG A 85 72.33 -79.88 -13.95
N VAL A 86 72.10 -80.38 -15.17
CA VAL A 86 71.00 -79.92 -16.03
C VAL A 86 69.64 -80.17 -15.37
N SER A 87 69.44 -81.35 -14.75
CA SER A 87 68.21 -81.66 -14.02
C SER A 87 67.99 -80.68 -12.85
N ARG A 88 69.02 -80.39 -12.04
CA ARG A 88 68.93 -79.39 -10.97
C ARG A 88 68.68 -77.98 -11.48
N MET A 89 69.31 -77.58 -12.59
CA MET A 89 69.09 -76.27 -13.20
C MET A 89 67.66 -76.13 -13.76
N LEU A 90 67.11 -77.19 -14.35
CA LEU A 90 65.73 -77.24 -14.80
C LEU A 90 64.75 -77.20 -13.63
N GLN A 91 65.06 -77.90 -12.53
CA GLN A 91 64.24 -77.88 -11.33
C GLN A 91 64.24 -76.48 -10.69
N LEU A 92 65.41 -75.87 -10.51
CA LEU A 92 65.54 -74.49 -10.02
C LEU A 92 64.79 -73.50 -10.92
N ALA A 93 64.94 -73.60 -12.24
CA ALA A 93 64.24 -72.73 -13.19
C ALA A 93 62.72 -72.95 -13.16
N THR A 94 62.25 -74.17 -12.87
CA THR A 94 60.81 -74.47 -12.73
C THR A 94 60.26 -73.89 -11.44
N ASP A 95 61.01 -74.01 -10.35
CA ASP A 95 60.65 -73.44 -9.05
C ASP A 95 60.62 -71.90 -9.13
N GLU A 96 61.64 -71.29 -9.72
CA GLU A 96 61.70 -69.84 -9.96
C GLU A 96 60.56 -69.36 -10.88
N ALA A 97 60.25 -70.11 -11.94
CA ALA A 97 59.10 -69.79 -12.80
C ALA A 97 57.75 -69.94 -12.08
N ALA A 98 57.63 -70.87 -11.13
CA ALA A 98 56.42 -71.04 -10.32
C ALA A 98 56.28 -69.87 -9.34
N GLU A 99 57.36 -69.47 -8.68
CA GLU A 99 57.41 -68.31 -7.78
C GLU A 99 57.08 -67.02 -8.53
N LEU A 100 57.71 -66.78 -9.69
CA LEU A 100 57.43 -65.60 -10.52
C LEU A 100 55.95 -65.53 -10.94
N ARG A 101 55.35 -66.67 -11.28
CA ARG A 101 53.91 -66.75 -11.61
C ARG A 101 53.01 -66.54 -10.39
N ALA A 102 53.43 -66.96 -9.20
CA ALA A 102 52.69 -66.70 -7.97
C ALA A 102 52.72 -65.20 -7.65
N ASN A 103 53.92 -64.60 -7.62
CA ASN A 103 54.10 -63.17 -7.36
C ASN A 103 53.35 -62.30 -8.38
N ALA A 104 53.41 -62.63 -9.67
CA ALA A 104 52.67 -61.89 -10.70
C ALA A 104 51.14 -62.00 -10.56
N ARG A 105 50.63 -63.11 -10.00
CA ARG A 105 49.19 -63.25 -9.70
C ARG A 105 48.82 -62.43 -8.47
N ASP A 106 49.63 -62.47 -7.42
CA ASP A 106 49.38 -61.70 -6.20
C ASP A 106 49.41 -60.19 -6.49
N GLU A 107 50.38 -59.71 -7.26
CA GLU A 107 50.44 -58.31 -7.72
C GLU A 107 49.23 -57.92 -8.58
N ALA A 108 48.78 -58.81 -9.47
CA ALA A 108 47.61 -58.57 -10.30
C ALA A 108 46.32 -58.51 -9.47
N ASP A 109 46.18 -59.40 -8.48
CA ASP A 109 45.04 -59.42 -7.57
C ASP A 109 45.02 -58.20 -6.64
N GLU A 110 46.19 -57.77 -6.15
CA GLU A 110 46.32 -56.52 -5.38
C GLU A 110 45.93 -55.32 -6.24
N THR A 111 46.47 -55.22 -7.46
CA THR A 111 46.14 -54.14 -8.40
C THR A 111 44.65 -54.11 -8.72
N LEU A 112 44.03 -55.27 -8.96
CA LEU A 112 42.60 -55.38 -9.20
C LEU A 112 41.77 -55.00 -7.96
N SER A 113 42.22 -55.37 -6.77
CA SER A 113 41.57 -55.01 -5.51
C SER A 113 41.57 -53.49 -5.31
N VAL A 114 42.73 -52.85 -5.46
CA VAL A 114 42.88 -51.39 -5.37
C VAL A 114 42.03 -50.69 -6.42
N ALA A 115 42.10 -51.12 -7.68
CA ALA A 115 41.30 -50.53 -8.77
C ALA A 115 39.79 -50.66 -8.52
N ARG A 116 39.32 -51.80 -7.99
CA ARG A 116 37.91 -52.00 -7.61
C ARG A 116 37.50 -51.10 -6.46
N GLN A 117 38.35 -50.96 -5.44
CA GLN A 117 38.09 -50.09 -4.30
C GLN A 117 38.00 -48.62 -4.74
N SER A 118 38.97 -48.14 -5.53
CA SER A 118 38.95 -46.78 -6.08
C SER A 118 37.70 -46.53 -6.94
N ALA A 119 37.36 -47.46 -7.84
CA ALA A 119 36.17 -47.32 -8.69
C ALA A 119 34.86 -47.38 -7.89
N GLN A 120 34.83 -48.06 -6.74
CA GLN A 120 33.68 -48.06 -5.84
C GLN A 120 33.58 -46.75 -5.07
N GLN A 121 34.71 -46.23 -4.60
CA GLN A 121 34.79 -44.94 -3.90
C GLN A 121 34.35 -43.80 -4.82
N GLU A 122 34.89 -43.72 -6.04
CA GLU A 122 34.50 -42.71 -7.04
C GLU A 122 33.01 -42.78 -7.36
N ARG A 123 32.44 -43.99 -7.51
CA ARG A 123 31.01 -44.17 -7.74
C ARG A 123 30.17 -43.71 -6.56
N SER A 124 30.60 -43.99 -5.33
CA SER A 124 29.92 -43.55 -4.11
C SER A 124 29.95 -42.02 -3.99
N ASP A 125 31.10 -41.42 -4.25
CA ASP A 125 31.30 -39.97 -4.16
C ASP A 125 30.49 -39.24 -5.23
N ALA A 126 30.52 -39.73 -6.48
CA ALA A 126 29.71 -39.19 -7.56
C ALA A 126 28.20 -39.31 -7.29
N ALA A 127 27.75 -40.44 -6.70
CA ALA A 127 26.36 -40.60 -6.31
C ALA A 127 25.96 -39.61 -5.19
N ALA A 128 26.81 -39.43 -4.19
CA ALA A 128 26.57 -38.49 -3.10
C ALA A 128 26.54 -37.03 -3.58
N GLU A 129 27.43 -36.65 -4.51
CA GLU A 129 27.44 -35.32 -5.11
C GLU A 129 26.20 -35.08 -6.00
N ALA A 130 25.78 -36.09 -6.76
CA ALA A 130 24.57 -36.02 -7.56
C ALA A 130 23.31 -35.83 -6.69
N GLU A 131 23.19 -36.56 -5.58
CA GLU A 131 22.08 -36.38 -4.64
C GLU A 131 22.12 -35.01 -3.96
N ARG A 132 23.27 -34.55 -3.45
CA ARG A 132 23.40 -33.18 -2.92
C ARG A 132 23.00 -32.12 -3.93
N THR A 133 23.41 -32.29 -5.19
CA THR A 133 23.06 -31.35 -6.26
C THR A 133 21.56 -31.32 -6.51
N LYS A 134 20.89 -32.48 -6.48
CA LYS A 134 19.43 -32.57 -6.61
C LYS A 134 18.72 -31.94 -5.44
N GLU A 135 19.15 -32.21 -4.21
CA GLU A 135 18.58 -31.63 -2.99
C GLU A 135 18.68 -30.10 -3.03
N LEU A 136 19.87 -29.55 -3.31
CA LEU A 136 20.06 -28.10 -3.47
C LEU A 136 19.19 -27.52 -4.59
N ALA A 137 19.08 -28.20 -5.73
CA ALA A 137 18.23 -27.76 -6.82
C ALA A 137 16.74 -27.76 -6.44
N GLN A 138 16.29 -28.75 -5.67
CA GLN A 138 14.92 -28.82 -5.15
C GLN A 138 14.66 -27.70 -4.13
N GLU A 139 15.55 -27.49 -3.16
CA GLU A 139 15.45 -26.39 -2.19
C GLU A 139 15.40 -25.02 -2.88
N HIS A 140 16.24 -24.82 -3.90
CA HIS A 140 16.21 -23.58 -4.70
C HIS A 140 14.91 -23.43 -5.49
N ALA A 141 14.39 -24.52 -6.07
CA ALA A 141 13.12 -24.50 -6.79
C ALA A 141 11.93 -24.18 -5.85
N ASP A 142 11.86 -24.83 -4.70
CA ASP A 142 10.81 -24.61 -3.69
C ASP A 142 10.86 -23.19 -3.13
N SER A 143 12.06 -22.68 -2.87
CA SER A 143 12.28 -21.28 -2.47
C SER A 143 11.79 -20.31 -3.54
N LEU A 144 12.13 -20.56 -4.81
CA LEU A 144 11.70 -19.72 -5.94
C LEU A 144 10.17 -19.74 -6.14
N ILE A 145 9.54 -20.90 -5.98
CA ILE A 145 8.08 -21.04 -6.04
C ILE A 145 7.44 -20.25 -4.90
N THR A 146 7.91 -20.44 -3.66
CA THR A 146 7.39 -19.74 -2.48
C THR A 146 7.52 -18.22 -2.64
N ASP A 147 8.67 -17.74 -3.12
CA ASP A 147 8.90 -16.33 -3.42
C ASP A 147 7.98 -15.80 -4.51
N ALA A 148 7.74 -16.58 -5.57
CA ALA A 148 6.86 -16.21 -6.66
C ALA A 148 5.40 -16.14 -6.20
N GLU A 149 4.94 -17.10 -5.40
CA GLU A 149 3.61 -17.11 -4.79
C GLU A 149 3.40 -15.91 -3.87
N LYS A 150 4.39 -15.59 -3.04
CA LYS A 150 4.35 -14.39 -2.19
C LYS A 150 4.26 -13.11 -3.01
N ARG A 151 5.08 -12.96 -4.05
CA ARG A 151 5.02 -11.78 -4.94
C ARG A 151 3.68 -11.69 -5.67
N ALA A 152 3.12 -12.82 -6.13
CA ALA A 152 1.80 -12.85 -6.75
C ALA A 152 0.72 -12.39 -5.77
N ALA A 153 0.70 -12.91 -4.54
CA ALA A 153 -0.23 -12.50 -3.51
C ALA A 153 -0.12 -11.01 -3.16
N GLU A 154 1.11 -10.47 -3.07
CA GLU A 154 1.33 -9.04 -2.83
C GLU A 154 0.82 -8.17 -3.99
N VAL A 155 0.96 -8.63 -5.24
CA VAL A 155 0.43 -7.93 -6.42
C VAL A 155 -1.09 -7.95 -6.42
N ASP A 156 -1.70 -9.10 -6.13
CA ASP A 156 -3.15 -9.25 -6.06
C ASP A 156 -3.75 -8.38 -4.95
N GLU A 157 -3.13 -8.35 -3.76
CA GLU A 157 -3.55 -7.49 -2.65
C GLU A 157 -3.47 -6.01 -3.03
N LYS A 158 -2.38 -5.58 -3.68
CA LYS A 158 -2.23 -4.20 -4.17
C LYS A 158 -3.25 -3.86 -5.24
N ALA A 159 -3.52 -4.78 -6.16
CA ALA A 159 -4.51 -4.60 -7.22
C ALA A 159 -5.93 -4.47 -6.64
N GLU A 160 -6.30 -5.32 -5.69
CA GLU A 160 -7.59 -5.25 -4.99
C GLU A 160 -7.73 -3.96 -4.18
N LYS A 161 -6.67 -3.53 -3.48
CA LYS A 161 -6.66 -2.25 -2.76
C LYS A 161 -6.86 -1.07 -3.72
N ALA A 162 -6.08 -1.02 -4.80
CA ALA A 162 -6.20 0.03 -5.81
C ALA A 162 -7.59 0.05 -6.46
N ARG A 163 -8.17 -1.13 -6.72
CA ARG A 163 -9.52 -1.27 -7.24
C ARG A 163 -10.57 -0.70 -6.27
N ARG A 164 -10.48 -1.05 -4.98
CA ARG A 164 -11.40 -0.53 -3.95
C ARG A 164 -11.28 0.99 -3.81
N GLU A 165 -10.06 1.52 -3.81
CA GLU A 165 -9.82 2.97 -3.75
C GLU A 165 -10.39 3.69 -4.98
N ALA A 166 -10.24 3.11 -6.18
CA ALA A 166 -10.83 3.64 -7.40
C ALA A 166 -12.36 3.59 -7.37
N GLU A 167 -12.95 2.49 -6.91
CA GLU A 167 -14.41 2.35 -6.75
C GLU A 167 -14.97 3.37 -5.75
N GLN A 168 -14.29 3.58 -4.61
CA GLN A 168 -14.66 4.60 -3.63
C GLN A 168 -14.57 6.01 -4.21
N THR A 169 -13.47 6.33 -4.90
CA THR A 169 -13.27 7.63 -5.54
C THR A 169 -14.36 7.92 -6.58
N LEU A 170 -14.72 6.91 -7.39
CA LEU A 170 -15.81 7.02 -8.36
C LEU A 170 -17.17 7.20 -7.69
N ALA A 171 -17.44 6.47 -6.60
CA ALA A 171 -18.69 6.63 -5.84
C ALA A 171 -18.81 8.03 -5.23
N ASP A 172 -17.73 8.55 -4.65
CA ASP A 172 -17.67 9.90 -4.10
C ASP A 172 -17.83 10.97 -5.17
N ALA A 173 -17.16 10.82 -6.32
CA ALA A 173 -17.31 11.73 -7.45
C ALA A 173 -18.75 11.74 -7.98
N ARG A 174 -19.40 10.57 -8.09
CA ARG A 174 -20.81 10.46 -8.49
C ARG A 174 -21.74 11.12 -7.50
N ARG A 175 -21.53 10.92 -6.20
CA ARG A 175 -22.33 11.56 -5.15
C ARG A 175 -22.23 13.09 -5.22
N ARG A 176 -21.02 13.64 -5.31
CA ARG A 176 -20.81 15.09 -5.47
C ARG A 176 -21.42 15.64 -6.74
N ALA A 177 -21.30 14.91 -7.86
CA ALA A 177 -21.93 15.32 -9.11
C ALA A 177 -23.45 15.36 -8.98
N GLN A 178 -24.05 14.37 -8.31
CA GLN A 178 -25.49 14.36 -8.04
C GLN A 178 -25.91 15.52 -7.14
N GLU A 179 -25.18 15.78 -6.06
CA GLU A 179 -25.42 16.93 -5.16
C GLU A 179 -25.42 18.26 -5.93
N ILE A 180 -24.43 18.46 -6.82
CA ILE A 180 -24.36 19.67 -7.66
C ILE A 180 -25.55 19.77 -8.62
N ILE A 181 -26.00 18.66 -9.21
CA ILE A 181 -27.16 18.64 -10.10
C ILE A 181 -28.42 18.99 -9.31
N ASP A 182 -28.64 18.35 -8.16
CA ASP A 182 -29.81 18.57 -7.30
C ASP A 182 -29.87 20.04 -6.82
N ASP A 183 -28.72 20.61 -6.41
CA ASP A 183 -28.61 22.01 -6.02
C ASP A 183 -28.91 22.96 -7.19
N ALA A 184 -28.37 22.67 -8.37
CA ALA A 184 -28.63 23.47 -9.57
C ALA A 184 -30.09 23.39 -10.02
N GLU A 185 -30.73 22.23 -9.90
CA GLU A 185 -32.16 22.04 -10.19
C GLU A 185 -33.04 22.80 -9.20
N ALA A 186 -32.72 22.71 -7.91
CA ALA A 186 -33.41 23.44 -6.85
C ALA A 186 -33.32 24.96 -7.05
N GLU A 187 -32.11 25.47 -7.34
CA GLU A 187 -31.91 26.89 -7.61
C GLU A 187 -32.62 27.34 -8.89
N GLY A 188 -32.53 26.53 -9.96
CA GLY A 188 -33.29 26.77 -11.19
C GLY A 188 -34.80 26.82 -10.94
N ALA A 189 -35.34 25.95 -10.08
CA ALA A 189 -36.75 25.97 -9.69
C ALA A 189 -37.12 27.24 -8.90
N ARG A 190 -36.27 27.67 -7.96
CA ARG A 190 -36.45 28.93 -7.22
C ARG A 190 -36.45 30.14 -8.14
N LEU A 191 -35.48 30.24 -9.05
CA LEU A 191 -35.38 31.33 -10.03
C LEU A 191 -36.60 31.38 -10.94
N ARG A 192 -37.07 30.22 -11.45
CA ARG A 192 -38.31 30.15 -12.25
C ARG A 192 -39.52 30.59 -11.45
N GLY A 193 -39.65 30.15 -10.19
CA GLY A 193 -40.73 30.55 -9.30
C GLY A 193 -40.74 32.06 -9.01
N ALA A 194 -39.57 32.64 -8.74
CA ALA A 194 -39.40 34.08 -8.53
C ALA A 194 -39.70 34.90 -9.80
N ALA A 195 -39.19 34.47 -10.96
CA ALA A 195 -39.49 35.11 -12.24
C ALA A 195 -41.00 35.05 -12.55
N HIS A 196 -41.64 33.92 -12.27
CA HIS A 196 -43.08 33.75 -12.45
C HIS A 196 -43.89 34.68 -11.53
N SER A 197 -43.55 34.78 -10.25
CA SER A 197 -44.24 35.67 -9.31
C SER A 197 -44.07 37.14 -9.69
N VAL A 198 -42.87 37.55 -10.11
CA VAL A 198 -42.60 38.91 -10.62
C VAL A 198 -43.44 39.18 -11.88
N ALA A 199 -43.50 38.25 -12.82
CA ALA A 199 -44.32 38.38 -14.02
C ALA A 199 -45.81 38.50 -13.69
N MET A 200 -46.31 37.67 -12.77
CA MET A 200 -47.70 37.72 -12.31
C MET A 200 -48.04 39.02 -11.59
N ASN A 201 -47.16 39.51 -10.73
CA ASN A 201 -47.33 40.80 -10.05
C ASN A 201 -47.33 41.97 -11.04
N ARG A 202 -46.44 41.94 -12.05
CA ARG A 202 -46.44 42.95 -13.14
C ARG A 202 -47.73 42.90 -13.95
N LEU A 203 -48.21 41.71 -14.30
CA LEU A 203 -49.47 41.54 -15.02
C LEU A 203 -50.68 42.02 -14.20
N ALA A 204 -50.74 41.68 -12.91
CA ALA A 204 -51.78 42.15 -12.00
C ALA A 204 -51.78 43.68 -11.90
N ARG A 205 -50.61 44.29 -11.69
CA ARG A 205 -50.47 45.75 -11.65
C ARG A 205 -50.84 46.42 -12.96
N SER A 206 -50.46 45.82 -14.10
CA SER A 206 -50.85 46.32 -15.42
C SER A 206 -52.37 46.27 -15.62
N ARG A 207 -53.04 45.22 -15.15
CA ARG A 207 -54.51 45.11 -15.20
C ARG A 207 -55.19 46.13 -14.28
N GLU A 208 -54.66 46.34 -13.08
CA GLU A 208 -55.16 47.35 -12.15
C GLU A 208 -55.04 48.76 -12.77
N LEU A 209 -53.88 49.09 -13.34
CA LEU A 209 -53.66 50.37 -14.05
C LEU A 209 -54.60 50.52 -15.26
N ALA A 210 -54.83 49.44 -16.03
CA ALA A 210 -55.76 49.46 -17.15
C ALA A 210 -57.22 49.67 -16.68
N GLY A 211 -57.60 49.05 -15.55
CA GLY A 211 -58.90 49.27 -14.90
C GLY A 211 -59.06 50.71 -14.44
N ALA A 212 -58.07 51.24 -13.71
CA ALA A 212 -58.08 52.64 -13.26
C ALA A 212 -58.12 53.63 -14.43
N ALA A 213 -57.41 53.35 -15.53
CA ALA A 213 -57.47 54.17 -16.74
C ALA A 213 -58.85 54.11 -17.41
N HIS A 214 -59.49 52.94 -17.43
CA HIS A 214 -60.85 52.78 -17.95
C HIS A 214 -61.88 53.54 -17.08
N ASP A 215 -61.78 53.41 -15.75
CA ASP A 215 -62.65 54.12 -14.82
C ASP A 215 -62.47 55.64 -14.91
N ALA A 216 -61.23 56.12 -15.00
CA ALA A 216 -60.94 57.54 -15.22
C ALA A 216 -61.50 58.04 -16.55
N HIS A 217 -61.42 57.23 -17.61
CA HIS A 217 -62.06 57.55 -18.89
C HIS A 217 -63.59 57.66 -18.75
N GLY A 218 -64.22 56.71 -18.06
CA GLY A 218 -65.66 56.76 -17.75
C GLY A 218 -66.04 58.02 -16.97
N GLN A 219 -65.27 58.35 -15.92
CA GLN A 219 -65.47 59.58 -15.16
C GLN A 219 -65.35 60.83 -16.03
N ILE A 220 -64.37 60.90 -16.92
CA ILE A 220 -64.22 62.04 -17.85
C ILE A 220 -65.44 62.15 -18.77
N LEU A 221 -65.94 61.04 -19.30
CA LEU A 221 -67.16 61.04 -20.13
C LEU A 221 -68.37 61.52 -19.33
N ASP A 222 -68.56 61.04 -18.09
CA ASP A 222 -69.63 61.48 -17.21
C ASP A 222 -69.51 63.00 -16.89
N HIS A 223 -68.29 63.50 -16.65
CA HIS A 223 -68.04 64.94 -16.44
C HIS A 223 -68.35 65.76 -17.70
N LEU A 224 -68.03 65.25 -18.89
CA LEU A 224 -68.37 65.91 -20.16
C LEU A 224 -69.88 65.92 -20.41
N ASP A 225 -70.58 64.83 -20.08
CA ASP A 225 -72.04 64.77 -20.17
C ASP A 225 -72.71 65.71 -19.16
N ALA A 226 -72.20 65.79 -17.93
CA ALA A 226 -72.64 66.76 -16.93
C ALA A 226 -72.41 68.20 -17.41
N LEU A 227 -71.23 68.52 -17.96
CA LEU A 227 -70.94 69.83 -18.55
C LEU A 227 -71.86 70.14 -19.73
N ARG A 228 -72.12 69.16 -20.61
CA ARG A 228 -73.08 69.30 -21.71
C ARG A 228 -74.48 69.60 -21.19
N GLN A 229 -74.92 68.92 -20.13
CA GLN A 229 -76.22 69.15 -19.50
C GLN A 229 -76.28 70.55 -18.87
N HIS A 230 -75.24 70.98 -18.14
CA HIS A 230 -75.15 72.33 -17.60
C HIS A 230 -75.18 73.42 -18.71
N LEU A 231 -74.49 73.19 -19.83
CA LEU A 231 -74.57 74.07 -21.00
C LEU A 231 -75.96 74.07 -21.66
N ALA A 232 -76.69 72.95 -21.62
CA ALA A 232 -78.06 72.85 -22.10
C ALA A 232 -79.08 73.53 -21.16
N ASP A 233 -78.81 73.57 -19.86
CA ASP A 233 -79.66 74.20 -18.84
C ASP A 233 -79.38 75.71 -18.69
N LEU A 234 -78.20 76.19 -19.09
CA LEU A 234 -77.80 77.61 -19.07
C LEU A 234 -78.80 78.57 -19.74
N PRO A 235 -79.41 78.27 -20.92
CA PRO A 235 -80.44 79.10 -21.53
C PRO A 235 -81.69 79.26 -20.66
N ALA A 236 -82.06 78.23 -19.89
CA ALA A 236 -83.17 78.28 -18.96
C ALA A 236 -82.81 79.07 -17.69
N ALA A 237 -81.57 78.94 -17.20
CA ALA A 237 -81.07 79.70 -16.06
C ALA A 237 -80.83 81.19 -16.36
N LEU A 238 -80.48 81.53 -17.61
CA LEU A 238 -80.32 82.90 -18.10
C LEU A 238 -81.62 83.49 -18.67
N ALA A 239 -82.71 82.73 -18.68
CA ALA A 239 -84.01 83.28 -19.06
C ALA A 239 -84.46 84.28 -17.99
N LEU A 240 -84.59 85.55 -18.37
CA LEU A 240 -85.13 86.61 -17.52
C LEU A 240 -86.40 86.13 -16.79
N SER A 241 -86.41 86.29 -15.47
CA SER A 241 -87.58 86.02 -14.62
C SER A 241 -88.79 86.82 -15.10
N GLY A 242 -90.02 86.35 -14.82
CA GLY A 242 -91.24 87.08 -15.18
C GLY A 242 -91.22 88.52 -14.66
N ASP A 243 -90.74 88.70 -13.43
CA ASP A 243 -90.61 90.01 -12.79
C ASP A 243 -89.52 90.89 -13.45
N GLU A 244 -88.45 90.29 -13.99
CA GLU A 244 -87.38 91.01 -14.70
C GLU A 244 -87.79 91.41 -16.11
N LYS A 245 -88.64 90.62 -16.78
CA LYS A 245 -89.24 90.99 -18.07
C LYS A 245 -90.19 92.18 -17.94
N ASP A 246 -90.92 92.26 -16.84
CA ASP A 246 -91.84 93.37 -16.55
C ASP A 246 -91.09 94.67 -16.18
N LEU A 247 -89.91 94.57 -15.55
CA LEU A 247 -89.04 95.72 -15.24
C LEU A 247 -88.30 96.26 -16.48
N VAL A 248 -87.91 95.41 -17.43
CA VAL A 248 -87.24 95.82 -18.68
C VAL A 248 -88.22 96.44 -19.70
N ALA A 249 -89.53 96.20 -19.53
CA ALA A 249 -90.58 96.71 -20.42
C ALA A 249 -91.16 98.08 -20.02
N GLN A 250 -90.77 98.65 -18.86
CA GLN A 250 -91.23 99.97 -18.41
C GLN A 250 -90.53 101.11 -19.18
N THR A 251 -91.29 102.14 -19.52
CA THR A 251 -90.78 103.33 -20.23
C THR A 251 -90.67 104.52 -19.27
N ASP A 252 -89.82 105.51 -19.57
CA ASP A 252 -89.65 106.75 -18.77
C ASP A 252 -90.98 107.46 -18.43
N THR A 253 -92.04 107.19 -19.22
CA THR A 253 -93.38 107.75 -19.01
C THR A 253 -94.11 107.08 -17.84
N ASP A 254 -93.88 105.79 -17.61
CA ASP A 254 -94.46 104.99 -16.52
C ASP A 254 -93.77 105.32 -15.18
N ASP A 255 -92.46 105.54 -15.20
CA ASP A 255 -91.67 105.97 -14.04
C ASP A 255 -92.10 107.36 -13.53
N LEU A 256 -92.42 108.28 -14.45
CA LEU A 256 -92.96 109.60 -14.11
C LEU A 256 -94.38 109.54 -13.53
N GLU A 257 -95.18 108.52 -13.88
CA GLU A 257 -96.53 108.33 -13.36
C GLU A 257 -96.50 107.80 -11.92
N ILE A 258 -95.55 106.90 -11.61
CA ILE A 258 -95.31 106.38 -10.26
C ILE A 258 -94.79 107.48 -9.33
N LEU A 259 -93.82 108.28 -9.79
CA LEU A 259 -93.21 109.35 -8.98
C LEU A 259 -94.17 110.52 -8.71
N ASN A 260 -95.04 110.88 -9.66
CA ASN A 260 -96.01 111.97 -9.47
C ASN A 260 -97.31 111.54 -8.76
N ARG A 261 -97.47 110.27 -8.37
CA ARG A 261 -98.71 109.75 -7.77
C ARG A 261 -99.05 110.37 -6.42
N THR A 262 -98.08 110.90 -5.69
CA THR A 262 -98.26 111.49 -4.35
C THR A 262 -97.86 112.97 -4.26
N LEU A 263 -97.50 113.60 -5.39
CA LEU A 263 -97.01 114.98 -5.43
C LEU A 263 -98.10 115.92 -6.00
N THR A 264 -98.44 116.96 -5.24
CA THR A 264 -99.42 118.00 -5.65
C THR A 264 -98.80 119.39 -5.61
N GLY A 265 -98.97 120.17 -6.68
CA GLY A 265 -98.51 121.55 -6.76
C GLY A 265 -97.16 121.69 -7.46
N ARG A 266 -96.34 122.65 -6.99
CA ARG A 266 -95.11 123.13 -7.66
C ARG A 266 -93.94 122.13 -7.65
N ASP A 267 -94.10 120.99 -6.96
CA ASP A 267 -93.11 119.93 -6.76
C ASP A 267 -93.30 118.72 -7.70
N ARG A 268 -94.01 118.92 -8.82
CA ARG A 268 -94.30 117.87 -9.80
C ARG A 268 -93.15 117.74 -10.80
N PHE A 269 -92.61 116.54 -10.99
CA PHE A 269 -91.51 116.31 -11.92
C PHE A 269 -92.02 116.40 -13.37
N THR A 270 -91.44 117.32 -14.15
CA THR A 270 -91.70 117.49 -15.58
C THR A 270 -90.51 117.01 -16.40
N SER A 271 -90.77 116.48 -17.59
CA SER A 271 -89.82 115.81 -18.50
C SER A 271 -88.70 116.71 -19.09
N GLY A 272 -88.34 117.81 -18.44
CA GLY A 272 -87.38 118.82 -18.92
C GLY A 272 -86.18 119.10 -18.00
N ASP A 273 -86.02 118.39 -16.89
CA ASP A 273 -84.91 118.59 -15.93
C ASP A 273 -83.85 117.47 -15.97
N ALA A 274 -83.75 116.76 -17.09
CA ALA A 274 -82.69 115.79 -17.35
C ALA A 274 -81.37 116.53 -17.66
N GLY A 275 -80.67 116.94 -16.60
CA GLY A 275 -79.27 117.36 -16.67
C GLY A 275 -78.34 116.19 -17.04
N GLU A 276 -77.35 116.49 -17.87
CA GLU A 276 -76.40 115.58 -18.55
C GLU A 276 -75.70 114.54 -17.66
N PRO A 277 -75.34 113.36 -18.23
CA PRO A 277 -74.69 112.26 -17.51
C PRO A 277 -73.18 112.50 -17.33
N THR A 278 -72.69 112.47 -16.09
CA THR A 278 -71.25 112.37 -15.82
C THR A 278 -70.81 110.91 -15.90
N ASN A 279 -70.07 110.59 -16.96
CA ASN A 279 -69.30 109.37 -17.14
C ASN A 279 -68.19 109.25 -16.07
N ALA A 280 -68.18 108.15 -15.34
CA ALA A 280 -66.97 107.63 -14.70
C ALA A 280 -67.04 106.10 -14.70
N ALA A 281 -66.49 105.51 -15.77
CA ALA A 281 -66.10 104.12 -15.80
C ALA A 281 -64.72 104.00 -15.14
N GLU A 282 -64.59 103.18 -14.10
CA GLU A 282 -63.29 102.65 -13.67
C GLU A 282 -63.33 101.13 -13.82
N ALA A 283 -62.64 100.67 -14.87
CA ALA A 283 -62.12 99.33 -14.98
C ALA A 283 -61.00 99.16 -13.95
N THR A 284 -61.02 98.05 -13.21
CA THR A 284 -59.83 97.56 -12.50
C THR A 284 -59.53 96.14 -12.98
N ASP A 285 -58.52 96.11 -13.84
CA ASP A 285 -57.77 94.98 -14.35
C ASP A 285 -56.82 94.51 -13.23
N VAL A 286 -56.81 93.21 -12.89
CA VAL A 286 -55.71 92.58 -12.15
C VAL A 286 -55.53 91.16 -12.68
N LEU A 287 -54.82 91.05 -13.80
CA LEU A 287 -53.96 89.91 -14.08
C LEU A 287 -52.59 90.23 -13.47
N ASP A 288 -52.14 89.41 -12.53
CA ASP A 288 -50.73 89.39 -12.12
C ASP A 288 -50.13 88.01 -12.41
N ALA A 289 -48.90 88.08 -12.89
CA ALA A 289 -48.18 87.08 -13.64
C ALA A 289 -47.80 85.84 -12.83
N VAL A 290 -47.96 84.66 -13.45
CA VAL A 290 -47.05 83.52 -13.22
C VAL A 290 -46.72 82.96 -14.59
N ASP A 291 -45.54 83.32 -15.07
CA ASP A 291 -44.91 82.66 -16.21
C ASP A 291 -43.52 82.15 -15.77
N ASP A 292 -43.09 81.12 -16.47
CA ASP A 292 -41.79 80.44 -16.45
C ASP A 292 -41.52 79.41 -15.34
N GLU A 293 -40.97 78.22 -15.60
CA GLU A 293 -40.73 77.46 -16.83
C GLU A 293 -40.30 76.06 -16.34
N TYR A 294 -40.59 75.03 -17.13
CA TYR A 294 -40.14 73.66 -16.91
C TYR A 294 -38.62 73.54 -17.10
N THR A 295 -37.91 72.95 -16.14
CA THR A 295 -36.70 72.16 -16.44
C THR A 295 -36.60 70.91 -15.56
N SER A 296 -36.62 69.77 -16.25
CA SER A 296 -36.07 68.47 -15.87
C SER A 296 -34.79 68.57 -15.03
N ASP A 297 -34.72 67.83 -13.93
CA ASP A 297 -33.62 66.89 -13.61
C ASP A 297 -33.83 66.22 -12.25
N ASP A 298 -34.00 64.89 -12.25
CA ASP A 298 -33.69 64.05 -11.09
C ASP A 298 -33.51 62.58 -11.55
N TYR A 299 -32.32 62.29 -12.09
CA TYR A 299 -31.80 60.91 -12.16
C TYR A 299 -30.73 60.76 -11.09
N ALA A 300 -31.10 60.09 -10.01
CA ALA A 300 -30.19 59.71 -8.94
C ALA A 300 -29.16 58.68 -9.43
N GLU A 301 -27.90 59.11 -9.49
CA GLU A 301 -26.73 58.24 -9.43
C GLU A 301 -26.69 57.54 -8.06
N ASP A 302 -26.83 56.21 -8.04
CA ASP A 302 -25.96 55.38 -7.21
C ASP A 302 -26.08 53.87 -7.51
N ARG A 303 -24.91 53.23 -7.54
CA ARG A 303 -24.61 51.77 -7.58
C ARG A 303 -24.58 51.07 -8.94
N PHE A 304 -23.41 51.13 -9.57
CA PHE A 304 -22.80 49.92 -10.15
C PHE A 304 -21.49 49.61 -9.41
N GLY A 305 -21.49 48.48 -8.71
CA GLY A 305 -20.32 47.91 -8.04
C GLY A 305 -19.31 47.37 -9.05
N GLY A 306 -18.03 47.46 -8.67
CA GLY A 306 -16.89 47.06 -9.47
C GLY A 306 -16.91 45.61 -9.92
N LEU A 307 -16.54 45.41 -11.19
CA LEU A 307 -16.06 44.15 -11.72
C LEU A 307 -14.56 44.10 -11.45
N ASP A 308 -14.17 43.26 -10.49
CA ASP A 308 -12.79 42.86 -10.26
C ASP A 308 -12.42 41.78 -11.30
N GLU A 309 -11.73 42.19 -12.36
CA GLU A 309 -11.06 41.29 -13.30
C GLU A 309 -9.72 40.84 -12.68
N SER A 310 -9.74 39.73 -11.96
CA SER A 310 -8.52 39.07 -11.48
C SER A 310 -8.63 37.55 -11.53
N ILE A 311 -8.66 36.96 -12.74
CA ILE A 311 -8.14 35.59 -12.99
C ILE A 311 -7.58 35.49 -14.42
N ALA A 312 -6.24 35.45 -14.56
CA ALA A 312 -5.53 34.41 -15.34
C ALA A 312 -4.01 34.69 -15.40
N GLY A 313 -3.25 34.04 -14.50
CA GLY A 313 -1.78 34.02 -14.54
C GLY A 313 -1.24 32.79 -13.82
N ARG A 314 -1.16 31.68 -14.54
CA ARG A 314 -0.73 30.35 -14.11
C ARG A 314 0.59 30.35 -13.33
N GLY A 315 0.62 29.62 -12.21
CA GLY A 315 1.84 28.99 -11.75
C GLY A 315 2.20 27.80 -12.65
N SER A 316 3.48 27.69 -12.99
CA SER A 316 4.10 26.48 -13.54
C SER A 316 5.48 26.34 -12.92
N ALA A 317 5.54 25.58 -11.83
CA ALA A 317 6.75 24.93 -11.36
C ALA A 317 6.42 23.45 -11.13
N THR A 318 7.08 22.57 -11.87
CA THR A 318 7.28 21.16 -11.54
C THR A 318 8.69 20.76 -11.95
N ALA A 319 9.35 20.08 -11.01
CA ALA A 319 10.49 19.15 -11.14
C ALA A 319 11.81 19.69 -11.73
#